data_AF-A0A183ARL5-F1
#
_entry.id   AF-A0A183ARL5-F1
#
_cell.length_a   1.000
_cell.length_b   1.000
_cell.length_c   1.000
_cell.angle_alpha   90.00
_cell.angle_beta   90.00
_cell.angle_gamma   90.00
#
_symmetry.space_group_name_H-M   'P 1'
#
loop_
_entity.id
_entity.type
_entity.pdbx_description
1 polymer ?
#
loop_
_entity_poly.entity_id
_entity_poly.type
_entity_poly.pdbx_seq_one_letter_code
_entity_poly.pdbx_strand_id
1 'polypeptide(L)'
;TYVCLPQYKISPVSCKSPPRSVPPCCILPTADPSNPALDWLDSPAKILPPHDPTVISSGLAQRDPSLGPLVWNLRWEIIPAGFVNLFLTNLGSHAPSYLYALGRELFHHLDVQAACIW
;
A
#
# COMPACT_ATOMS: atom_id res chain seq x y z
N THR A 1 -3.25 17.91 9.15
CA THR A 1 -2.18 16.90 9.28
C THR A 1 -0.90 17.36 8.61
N TYR A 2 0.26 17.09 9.21
CA TYR A 2 1.58 17.39 8.62
C TYR A 2 2.22 16.08 8.14
N VAL A 3 2.81 16.08 6.94
CA VAL A 3 3.52 14.92 6.40
C VAL A 3 4.97 15.29 6.14
N CYS A 4 5.88 14.70 6.91
CA CYS A 4 7.32 14.82 6.71
C CYS A 4 7.77 13.77 5.69
N LEU A 5 8.09 14.20 4.47
CA LEU A 5 8.61 13.30 3.43
C LEU A 5 9.75 13.98 2.68
N PRO A 6 10.89 13.31 2.47
CA PRO A 6 11.96 13.84 1.63
C PRO A 6 11.54 13.84 0.15
N GLN A 7 12.05 14.80 -0.64
CA GLN A 7 11.64 15.03 -2.03
C GLN A 7 11.73 13.79 -2.93
N TYR A 8 12.70 12.90 -2.68
CA TYR A 8 12.92 11.71 -3.51
C TYR A 8 11.82 10.64 -3.34
N LYS A 9 10.93 10.80 -2.35
CA LYS A 9 9.73 9.96 -2.19
C LYS A 9 8.53 10.47 -2.99
N ILE A 10 8.63 11.63 -3.62
CA ILE A 10 7.59 12.15 -4.51
C ILE A 10 7.68 11.37 -5.82
N SER A 11 6.54 10.95 -6.35
CA SER A 11 6.43 10.23 -7.63
C SER A 11 5.47 10.97 -8.55
N PRO A 12 5.74 11.04 -9.87
CA PRO A 12 4.81 11.61 -10.84
C PRO A 12 3.68 10.64 -11.22
N VAL A 13 3.74 9.39 -10.76
CA VAL A 13 2.72 8.38 -11.01
C VAL A 13 1.41 8.82 -10.37
N SER A 14 0.39 9.02 -11.19
CA SER A 14 -0.95 9.26 -10.68
C SER A 14 -1.48 7.96 -10.08
N CYS A 15 -1.88 8.00 -8.80
CA CYS A 15 -2.77 6.99 -8.23
C CYS A 15 -4.17 7.13 -8.84
N LYS A 16 -4.34 6.97 -10.16
CA LYS A 16 -5.66 6.65 -10.69
C LYS A 16 -5.97 5.28 -10.11
N SER A 17 -7.06 5.17 -9.35
CA SER A 17 -7.53 3.86 -8.90
C SER A 17 -7.59 2.96 -10.14
N PRO A 18 -6.88 1.81 -10.20
CA PRO A 18 -7.18 0.84 -11.23
C PRO A 18 -8.69 0.58 -11.18
N PRO A 19 -9.37 0.42 -12.32
CA PRO A 19 -10.81 0.24 -12.36
C PRO A 19 -11.17 -1.06 -11.64
N ARG A 20 -11.44 -1.00 -10.33
CA ARG A 20 -12.04 -2.06 -9.52
C ARG A 20 -11.69 -3.48 -9.99
N SER A 21 -10.42 -3.78 -10.25
CA SER A 21 -9.99 -5.17 -10.16
C SER A 21 -9.79 -5.37 -8.68
N VAL A 22 -10.77 -6.01 -8.05
CA VAL A 22 -10.51 -6.78 -6.84
C VAL A 22 -9.15 -7.44 -7.09
N PRO A 23 -8.12 -7.14 -6.27
CA PRO A 23 -6.81 -7.74 -6.50
C PRO A 23 -7.01 -9.24 -6.64
N PRO A 24 -6.29 -9.94 -7.55
CA PRO A 24 -6.48 -11.37 -7.75
C PRO A 24 -6.40 -12.05 -6.39
N CYS A 25 -7.56 -12.46 -5.88
CA CYS A 25 -7.71 -13.00 -4.54
C CYS A 25 -7.18 -14.43 -4.58
N CYS A 26 -5.86 -14.59 -4.61
CA CYS A 26 -5.25 -15.84 -4.21
C CYS A 26 -5.33 -15.92 -2.69
N ILE A 27 -6.34 -16.63 -2.21
CA ILE A 27 -6.50 -16.98 -0.81
C ILE A 27 -5.38 -17.96 -0.49
N LEU A 28 -4.27 -17.44 0.03
CA LEU A 28 -3.13 -18.27 0.43
C LEU A 28 -3.27 -18.64 1.92
N PRO A 29 -2.96 -19.88 2.30
CA PRO A 29 -2.98 -20.31 3.70
C PRO A 29 -2.04 -19.43 4.55
N THR A 30 -2.43 -19.16 5.78
CA THR A 30 -1.61 -18.42 6.77
C THR A 30 -0.24 -19.06 7.03
N ALA A 31 -0.13 -20.35 6.72
CA ALA A 31 1.06 -21.17 6.92
C ALA A 31 1.89 -21.38 5.64
N ASP A 32 1.63 -20.68 4.53
CA ASP A 32 2.44 -20.85 3.32
C ASP A 32 3.72 -19.98 3.37
N PRO A 33 4.91 -20.58 3.59
CA PRO A 33 6.18 -19.84 3.61
C PRO A 33 6.59 -19.34 2.21
N SER A 34 5.90 -19.78 1.15
CA SER A 34 6.22 -19.41 -0.23
C SER A 34 5.44 -18.20 -0.75
N ASN A 35 4.63 -17.55 0.10
CA ASN A 35 3.78 -16.42 -0.29
C ASN A 35 4.60 -15.32 -0.97
N PRO A 36 4.44 -15.12 -2.30
CA PRO A 36 5.05 -13.98 -2.97
C PRO A 36 4.27 -12.77 -2.49
N ALA A 37 4.77 -12.11 -1.45
CA ALA A 37 4.16 -10.89 -0.93
C ALA A 37 4.09 -9.88 -2.09
N LEU A 38 2.89 -9.74 -2.67
CA LEU A 38 2.59 -8.66 -3.60
C LEU A 38 2.96 -7.36 -2.87
N ASP A 39 3.54 -6.37 -3.56
CA ASP A 39 4.14 -5.19 -2.91
C ASP A 39 3.20 -4.44 -1.94
N TRP A 40 1.89 -4.64 -2.09
CA TRP A 40 0.83 -4.04 -1.28
C TRP A 40 0.21 -4.94 -0.20
N LEU A 41 0.51 -6.25 -0.16
CA LEU A 41 -0.04 -7.20 0.82
C LEU A 41 1.07 -7.88 1.64
N ASP A 42 0.97 -7.77 2.95
CA ASP A 42 1.82 -8.47 3.89
C ASP A 42 1.30 -9.88 4.16
N SER A 43 2.18 -10.76 4.70
CA SER A 43 1.76 -12.09 5.12
C SER A 43 0.63 -12.00 6.17
N PRO A 44 -0.46 -12.77 6.01
CA PRO A 44 -1.55 -12.83 6.98
C PRO A 44 -1.09 -13.36 8.35
N ALA A 45 0.06 -14.04 8.41
CA ALA A 45 0.67 -14.52 9.65
C ALA A 45 1.05 -13.40 10.63
N LYS A 46 1.17 -12.14 10.17
CA LYS A 46 1.35 -10.98 11.05
C LYS A 46 0.10 -10.68 11.89
N ILE A 47 -1.09 -10.97 11.38
CA ILE A 47 -2.37 -10.73 12.06
C ILE A 47 -2.81 -11.98 12.80
N LEU A 48 -2.67 -13.15 12.17
CA LEU A 48 -2.97 -14.45 12.77
C LEU A 48 -1.71 -15.31 12.79
N PRO A 49 -0.86 -15.18 13.81
CA PRO A 49 0.35 -16.00 13.91
C PRO A 49 -0.04 -17.47 14.04
N PRO A 50 0.48 -18.37 13.19
CA PRO A 50 0.12 -19.79 13.23
C PRO A 50 0.59 -20.50 14.51
N HIS A 51 1.52 -19.89 15.24
CA HIS A 51 2.06 -20.39 16.51
C HIS A 51 1.38 -19.79 17.75
N ASP A 52 0.41 -18.89 17.58
CA ASP A 52 -0.33 -18.33 18.70
C ASP A 52 -1.23 -19.42 19.33
N PRO A 53 -1.15 -19.66 20.67
CA PRO A 53 -1.95 -20.67 21.34
C PRO A 53 -3.47 -20.49 21.16
N THR A 54 -3.96 -19.26 20.96
CA THR A 54 -5.38 -18.98 20.69
C THR A 54 -5.79 -19.40 19.27
N VAL A 55 -4.89 -19.25 18.30
CA VAL A 55 -5.09 -19.66 16.89
C VAL A 55 -4.98 -21.18 16.74
N ILE A 56 -4.08 -21.81 17.50
CA ILE A 56 -3.92 -23.28 17.55
C ILE A 56 -5.15 -23.92 18.22
N SER A 57 -5.56 -23.42 19.39
CA SER A 57 -6.69 -23.99 20.15
C SER A 57 -8.04 -23.86 19.43
N SER A 58 -8.21 -22.84 18.59
CA SER A 58 -9.38 -22.64 17.74
C SER A 58 -9.32 -23.40 16.41
N GLY A 59 -8.20 -24.08 16.12
CA GLY A 59 -7.97 -24.79 14.86
C GLY A 59 -7.88 -23.88 13.64
N LEU A 60 -7.78 -22.57 13.82
CA LEU A 60 -7.80 -21.57 12.74
C LEU A 60 -6.59 -21.69 11.81
N ALA A 61 -5.44 -22.13 12.32
CA ALA A 61 -4.23 -22.35 11.51
C ALA A 61 -4.29 -23.62 10.64
N GLN A 62 -5.16 -24.59 10.96
CA GLN A 62 -5.24 -25.90 10.30
C GLN A 62 -6.53 -26.11 9.50
N ARG A 63 -7.42 -25.12 9.48
CA ARG A 63 -8.62 -25.18 8.64
C ARG A 63 -8.26 -25.08 7.17
N ASP A 64 -9.03 -25.80 6.36
CA ASP A 64 -8.99 -25.66 4.91
C ASP A 64 -9.15 -24.16 4.54
N PRO A 65 -8.31 -23.59 3.66
CA PRO A 65 -8.40 -22.18 3.24
C PRO A 65 -9.78 -21.76 2.75
N SER A 66 -10.59 -22.71 2.26
CA SER A 66 -11.98 -22.47 1.82
C SER A 66 -12.99 -22.28 2.97
N LEU A 67 -12.65 -22.70 4.19
CA LEU A 67 -13.51 -22.66 5.40
C LEU A 67 -12.91 -21.79 6.52
N GLY A 68 -11.72 -21.22 6.29
CA GLY A 68 -11.04 -20.31 7.20
C GLY A 68 -11.42 -18.84 6.99
N PRO A 69 -11.10 -17.96 7.95
CA PRO A 69 -11.29 -16.52 7.78
C PRO A 69 -10.36 -15.98 6.71
N LEU A 70 -10.89 -15.14 5.83
CA LEU A 70 -10.10 -14.40 4.86
C LEU A 70 -9.41 -13.22 5.56
N VAL A 71 -8.07 -13.23 5.61
CA VAL A 71 -7.27 -12.20 6.30
C VAL A 71 -6.49 -11.37 5.29
N TRP A 72 -6.75 -10.06 5.29
CA TRP A 72 -6.05 -9.10 4.43
C TRP A 72 -5.17 -8.22 5.30
N ASN A 73 -3.88 -8.15 4.98
CA ASN A 73 -2.93 -7.30 5.68
C ASN A 73 -2.31 -6.30 4.70
N LEU A 74 -2.95 -5.15 4.50
CA LEU A 74 -2.47 -4.14 3.57
C LEU A 74 -1.20 -3.48 4.11
N ARG A 75 -0.14 -3.42 3.28
CA ARG A 75 1.12 -2.74 3.63
C ARG A 75 1.04 -1.23 3.57
N TRP A 76 0.18 -0.71 2.71
CA TRP A 76 0.09 0.72 2.39
C TRP A 76 -1.38 1.12 2.23
N GLU A 77 -1.68 2.37 2.57
CA GLU A 77 -3.02 2.96 2.44
C GLU A 77 -2.93 4.25 1.59
N ILE A 78 -4.00 4.53 0.86
CA ILE A 78 -4.12 5.77 0.07
C ILE A 78 -4.78 6.84 0.93
N ILE A 79 -4.05 7.93 1.18
CA ILE A 79 -4.57 9.10 1.90
C ILE A 79 -4.99 10.16 0.87
N PRO A 80 -6.28 10.54 0.79
CA PRO A 80 -6.70 11.61 -0.11
C PRO A 80 -6.06 12.95 0.28
N ALA A 81 -5.70 13.75 -0.73
CA ALA A 81 -4.99 15.02 -0.53
C ALA A 81 -5.74 16.00 0.40
N GLY A 82 -7.07 15.91 0.49
CA GLY A 82 -7.89 16.76 1.37
C GLY A 82 -7.68 16.52 2.87
N PHE A 83 -7.01 15.43 3.27
CA PHE A 83 -6.70 15.13 4.67
C PHE A 83 -5.30 15.58 5.10
N VAL A 84 -4.49 16.10 4.16
CA VAL A 84 -3.16 16.63 4.43
C VAL A 84 -3.21 18.14 4.41
N ASN A 85 -2.62 18.81 5.41
CA ASN A 85 -2.58 20.27 5.47
C ASN A 85 -1.28 20.81 4.87
N LEU A 86 -0.16 20.11 5.10
CA LEU A 86 1.17 20.60 4.73
C LEU A 86 2.15 19.44 4.56
N PHE A 87 2.99 19.53 3.54
CA PHE A 87 4.13 18.65 3.30
C PHE A 87 5.42 19.34 3.72
N LEU A 88 6.22 18.67 4.53
CA LEU A 88 7.54 19.12 4.94
C LEU A 88 8.59 18.29 4.21
N THR A 89 9.26 18.92 3.25
CA THR A 89 10.31 18.29 2.45
C THR A 89 11.67 18.91 2.76
N ASN A 90 12.73 18.30 2.24
CA ASN A 90 14.08 18.88 2.31
C ASN A 90 14.25 20.15 1.44
N LEU A 91 13.27 20.51 0.61
CA LEU A 91 13.23 21.78 -0.13
C LEU A 91 12.45 22.88 0.62
N GLY A 92 11.71 22.51 1.66
CA GLY A 92 10.87 23.41 2.42
C GLY A 92 9.46 22.87 2.66
N SER A 93 8.58 23.76 3.10
CA SER A 93 7.18 23.46 3.38
C SER A 93 6.29 23.79 2.18
N HIS A 94 5.46 22.83 1.76
CA HIS A 94 4.58 22.97 0.60
C HIS A 94 3.14 22.63 0.95
N ALA A 95 2.20 23.42 0.42
CA ALA A 95 0.79 23.06 0.45
C ALA A 95 0.53 21.83 -0.44
N PRO A 96 -0.47 20.98 -0.14
CA PRO A 96 -0.84 19.85 -1.00
C PRO A 96 -1.08 20.23 -2.47
N SER A 97 -1.71 21.38 -2.70
CA SER A 97 -1.94 21.92 -4.05
C SER A 97 -0.67 22.28 -4.81
N TYR A 98 0.43 22.60 -4.11
CA TYR A 98 1.71 22.93 -4.72
C TYR A 98 2.47 21.69 -5.22
N LEU A 99 2.12 20.47 -4.77
CA LEU A 99 2.82 19.25 -5.20
C LEU A 99 2.77 19.03 -6.71
N TYR A 100 1.73 19.52 -7.40
CA TYR A 100 1.68 19.49 -8.86
C TYR A 100 2.81 20.31 -9.51
N ALA A 101 3.07 21.53 -9.01
CA ALA A 101 4.16 22.38 -9.49
C ALA A 101 5.51 21.75 -9.18
N LEU A 102 5.67 21.26 -7.94
CA LEU A 102 6.87 20.56 -7.50
C LEU A 102 7.17 19.32 -8.37
N GLY A 103 6.15 18.56 -8.76
CA GLY A 103 6.31 17.45 -9.69
C GLY A 103 6.85 17.89 -11.06
N ARG A 104 6.44 19.05 -11.57
CA ARG A 104 6.95 19.59 -12.85
C ARG A 104 8.37 20.14 -12.76
N GLU A 105 8.78 20.58 -11.57
CA GLU A 105 10.15 21.01 -11.30
C GLU A 105 11.11 19.82 -11.16
N LEU A 106 10.63 18.72 -10.56
CA LEU A 106 11.44 17.53 -10.28
C LEU A 106 11.50 16.53 -11.44
N PHE A 107 10.44 16.43 -12.25
CA PHE A 107 10.33 15.41 -13.29
C PHE A 107 10.22 16.02 -14.69
N HIS A 108 10.90 15.41 -15.65
CA HIS A 108 10.76 15.81 -17.04
C HIS A 108 9.35 15.47 -17.56
N HIS A 109 8.74 16.38 -18.31
CA HIS A 109 7.34 16.24 -18.75
C HIS A 109 7.05 14.95 -19.53
N LEU A 110 8.03 14.43 -20.29
CA LEU A 110 7.89 13.16 -21.00
C LEU A 110 7.81 11.95 -20.04
N ASP A 111 8.56 11.99 -18.93
CA ASP A 111 8.57 10.92 -17.93
C ASP A 111 7.23 10.88 -17.17
N VAL A 112 6.67 12.07 -16.90
CA VAL A 112 5.34 12.20 -16.29
C VAL A 112 4.25 11.64 -17.20
N GLN A 113 4.33 11.90 -18.52
CA GLN A 113 3.38 11.34 -19.49
C GLN A 113 3.49 9.82 -19.57
N ALA A 114 4.71 9.28 -19.63
CA ALA A 114 4.95 7.84 -19.63
C ALA A 114 4.39 7.16 -18.36
N ALA A 115 4.59 7.78 -17.19
CA ALA A 115 4.09 7.29 -15.90
C ALA A 115 2.56 7.32 -15.78
N CYS A 116 1.86 8.17 -16.55
CA CYS A 116 0.40 8.27 -16.54
C CYS A 116 -0.31 7.28 -17.47
N ILE A 117 0.45 6.54 -18.30
CA ILE A 117 -0.06 5.57 -19.28
C ILE A 117 -0.09 4.14 -18.71
N TRP A 118 0.60 3.88 -17.60
CA TRP A 118 0.64 2.59 -16.90
C TRP A 118 -0.55 2.41 -15.95
#